data_AF-A0A6B3E8J5-F1
#
_entry.id   AF-A0A6B3E8J5-F1
#
_cell.length_a   1.000
_cell.length_b   1.000
_cell.length_c   1.000
_cell.angle_alpha   90.00
_cell.angle_beta   90.00
_cell.angle_gamma   90.00
#
_symmetry.space_group_name_H-M   'P 1'
#
loop_
_entity.id
_entity.type
_entity.pdbx_description
1 polymer ?
#
loop_
_entity_poly.entity_id
_entity_poly.type
_entity_poly.pdbx_seq_one_letter_code
_entity_poly.pdbx_strand_id
1 'polypeptide(L)' 'LLTEKLTPRPAPGTPAAAPSTLRAIALLPVDHGIFCLVFLFLGAGSGFRWAYAALALAAVLFLLAFLAKWFRELSAVRR' A
#
# COMPACT_ATOMS: atom_id res chain seq x y z
N LEU A 1 12.77 23.25 1.70
CA LEU A 1 13.19 23.94 2.95
C LEU A 1 12.10 24.86 3.54
N LEU A 2 11.33 25.61 2.73
CA LEU A 2 10.23 26.46 3.26
C LEU A 2 8.91 25.69 3.53
N THR A 3 8.64 24.60 2.81
CA THR A 3 7.43 23.78 2.99
C THR A 3 7.35 23.13 4.38
N GLU A 4 8.50 22.71 4.94
CA GLU A 4 8.60 22.14 6.30
C GLU A 4 8.23 23.15 7.41
N LYS A 5 8.30 24.46 7.12
CA LYS A 5 7.94 25.52 8.09
C LYS A 5 6.45 25.88 8.05
N LEU A 6 5.74 25.48 6.99
CA LEU A 6 4.31 25.75 6.81
C LEU A 6 3.45 24.58 7.28
N THR A 7 4.02 23.39 7.45
CA THR A 7 3.31 22.26 8.06
C THR A 7 2.95 22.62 9.50
N PRO A 8 1.64 22.75 9.82
CA PRO A 8 1.21 23.05 11.18
C PRO A 8 1.72 21.96 12.11
N ARG A 9 2.56 22.33 13.08
CA ARG A 9 2.97 21.40 14.12
C ARG A 9 1.72 20.98 14.88
N PRO A 10 1.42 19.67 14.99
CA PRO A 10 0.27 19.21 15.76
C PRO A 10 0.35 19.78 17.18
N ALA A 11 -0.77 20.33 17.66
CA ALA A 11 -0.84 20.90 18.99
C ALA A 11 -0.46 19.81 20.03
N PRO A 12 0.30 20.15 21.08
CA PRO A 12 0.58 19.21 22.17
C PRO A 12 -0.73 18.66 22.72
N GLY A 13 -0.89 17.33 22.74
CA GLY A 13 -2.12 16.66 23.15
C GLY A 13 -3.04 16.19 22.01
N THR A 14 -2.68 16.44 20.74
CA THR A 14 -3.37 15.80 19.61
C THR A 14 -3.09 14.29 19.65
N PRO A 15 -4.11 13.43 19.83
CA PRO A 15 -3.89 11.99 19.79
C PRO A 15 -3.35 11.61 18.40
N ALA A 16 -2.22 10.90 18.38
CA ALA A 16 -1.70 10.34 17.14
C ALA A 16 -2.81 9.52 16.47
N ALA A 17 -3.03 9.74 15.18
CA ALA A 17 -4.01 8.96 14.43
C ALA A 17 -3.70 7.48 14.66
N ALA A 18 -4.65 6.75 15.25
CA ALA A 18 -4.44 5.37 15.61
C ALA A 18 -4.00 4.59 14.36
N PRO A 19 -2.91 3.81 14.43
CA PRO A 19 -2.44 3.06 13.29
C PRO A 19 -3.56 2.14 12.81
N SER A 20 -4.03 2.39 11.58
CA SER A 20 -5.09 1.58 10.99
C SER A 20 -4.49 0.26 10.53
N THR A 21 -4.77 -0.81 11.25
CA THR A 21 -4.42 -2.19 10.88
C THR A 21 -4.94 -2.55 9.50
N LEU A 22 -6.14 -2.05 9.15
CA LEU A 22 -6.73 -2.23 7.82
C LEU A 22 -5.87 -1.58 6.72
N ARG A 23 -5.33 -0.38 6.98
CA ARG A 23 -4.43 0.32 6.04
C ARG A 23 -3.09 -0.38 5.94
N ALA A 24 -2.56 -0.92 7.04
CA ALA A 24 -1.34 -1.72 7.02
C ALA A 24 -1.52 -2.99 6.17
N ILE A 25 -2.62 -3.72 6.36
CA ILE A 25 -2.95 -4.91 5.56
C ILE A 25 -3.16 -4.56 4.08
N ALA A 26 -3.77 -3.42 3.78
CA ALA A 26 -3.95 -2.98 2.41
C ALA A 26 -2.62 -2.59 1.74
N LEU A 27 -1.61 -2.18 2.51
CA LEU A 27 -0.29 -1.77 2.00
C LEU A 27 0.71 -2.92 1.92
N LEU A 28 0.44 -4.05 2.60
CA LEU A 28 1.26 -5.26 2.56
C LEU A 28 1.71 -5.67 1.13
N PRO A 29 0.86 -5.62 0.08
CA PRO A 29 1.27 -5.97 -1.28
C PRO A 29 2.35 -5.06 -1.89
N VAL A 30 2.48 -3.82 -1.39
CA VAL A 30 3.49 -2.84 -1.79
C VAL A 30 4.71 -2.87 -0.87
N ASP A 31 4.62 -3.56 0.28
CA ASP A 31 5.74 -3.72 1.19
C ASP A 31 6.78 -4.69 0.62
N HIS A 32 8.01 -4.18 0.46
CA HIS A 32 9.14 -4.94 -0.07
C HIS A 32 9.49 -6.16 0.81
N GLY A 33 9.07 -6.15 2.09
CA GLY A 33 9.23 -7.28 3.00
C GLY A 33 8.51 -8.55 2.52
N ILE A 34 7.31 -8.45 1.95
CA ILE A 34 6.61 -9.63 1.40
C ILE A 34 7.36 -10.18 0.20
N PHE A 35 7.87 -9.31 -0.66
CA PHE A 35 8.67 -9.73 -1.80
C PHE A 35 9.89 -10.55 -1.33
N CYS A 36 10.61 -10.07 -0.32
CA CYS A 36 11.72 -10.80 0.28
C CYS A 36 11.30 -12.18 0.84
N LEU A 37 10.14 -12.27 1.52
CA LEU A 37 9.62 -13.55 2.05
C LEU A 37 9.26 -14.54 0.95
N VAL A 38 8.68 -14.09 -0.18
CA VAL A 38 8.40 -14.95 -1.33
C VAL A 38 9.68 -15.53 -1.91
N PHE A 39 10.76 -14.75 -1.95
CA PHE A 39 12.07 -15.22 -2.44
C PHE A 39 12.70 -16.31 -1.56
N LEU A 40 12.32 -16.45 -0.29
CA LEU A 40 12.76 -17.58 0.53
C LEU A 40 12.25 -18.93 -0.02
N PHE A 41 11.15 -18.93 -0.78
CA PHE A 41 10.62 -20.13 -1.42
C PHE A 41 11.31 -20.51 -2.73
N LEU A 42 12.32 -19.75 -3.19
CA LEU A 42 12.96 -19.93 -4.50
C LEU A 42 13.47 -21.37 -4.74
N GLY A 43 13.91 -22.07 -3.70
CA GLY A 43 14.34 -23.47 -3.78
C GLY A 43 13.23 -24.51 -3.95
N ALA A 44 11.97 -24.16 -3.65
CA ALA A 44 10.84 -25.10 -3.64
C ALA A 44 10.08 -25.19 -4.97
N GLY A 45 10.48 -24.44 -6.01
CA GLY A 45 9.95 -24.52 -7.39
C GLY A 45 8.44 -24.22 -7.51
N SER A 46 7.59 -25.20 -7.23
CA SER A 46 6.12 -25.05 -7.24
C SER A 46 5.64 -24.11 -6.12
N GLY A 47 6.26 -24.17 -4.94
CA GLY A 47 5.93 -23.26 -3.82
C GLY A 47 6.20 -21.79 -4.17
N PHE A 48 7.34 -21.52 -4.81
CA PHE A 48 7.69 -20.19 -5.30
C PHE A 48 6.67 -19.68 -6.33
N ARG A 49 6.29 -20.51 -7.31
CA ARG A 49 5.33 -20.13 -8.35
C ARG A 49 3.98 -19.71 -7.77
N TRP A 50 3.44 -20.48 -6.83
CA TRP A 50 2.17 -20.15 -6.20
C TRP A 50 2.25 -18.90 -5.33
N ALA A 51 3.31 -18.76 -4.53
CA ALA A 51 3.52 -17.57 -3.71
C ALA A 51 3.68 -16.30 -4.57
N TYR A 52 4.45 -16.39 -5.65
CA TYR A 52 4.67 -15.29 -6.58
C TYR A 52 3.40 -14.93 -7.36
N ALA A 53 2.62 -15.92 -7.81
CA ALA A 53 1.34 -15.68 -8.49
C ALA A 53 0.31 -15.02 -7.55
N ALA A 54 0.25 -15.44 -6.29
CA ALA A 54 -0.62 -14.81 -5.29
C ALA A 54 -0.23 -13.35 -5.03
N LEU A 55 1.07 -13.06 -4.92
CA LEU A 55 1.59 -11.70 -4.78
C LEU A 55 1.24 -10.84 -6.01
N ALA A 56 1.44 -11.38 -7.21
CA ALA A 56 1.09 -10.69 -8.45
C ALA A 56 -0.41 -10.36 -8.53
N LEU A 57 -1.28 -11.32 -8.16
CA LEU A 57 -2.71 -11.10 -8.13
C LEU A 57 -3.09 -10.00 -7.13
N ALA A 58 -2.51 -10.02 -5.93
CA ALA A 58 -2.74 -9.00 -4.91
C ALA A 58 -2.32 -7.60 -5.42
N ALA A 59 -1.17 -7.50 -6.10
CA ALA A 59 -0.70 -6.26 -6.70
C ALA A 59 -1.63 -5.74 -7.80
N VAL A 60 -2.14 -6.62 -8.68
CA VAL A 60 -3.10 -6.26 -9.74
C VAL A 60 -4.41 -5.76 -9.14
N LEU A 61 -4.96 -6.46 -8.13
CA LEU A 61 -6.19 -6.04 -7.46
C LEU A 61 -6.02 -4.67 -6.79
N PHE A 62 -4.89 -4.46 -6.11
CA PHE A 62 -4.56 -3.19 -5.48
C PHE A 62 -4.46 -2.06 -6.52
N LEU A 63 -3.76 -2.30 -7.63
CA LEU A 63 -3.63 -1.35 -8.72
C LEU A 63 -4.99 -0.97 -9.30
N LEU A 64 -5.85 -1.96 -9.61
CA LEU A 64 -7.18 -1.71 -10.16
C LEU A 64 -8.07 -0.94 -9.18
N ALA A 65 -8.04 -1.28 -7.89
CA ALA A 65 -8.81 -0.59 -6.86
C ALA A 65 -8.38 0.89 -6.74
N PHE A 66 -7.07 1.15 -6.70
CA PHE A 66 -6.54 2.51 -6.66
C PHE A 66 -6.83 3.26 -7.95
N LEU A 67 -6.67 2.63 -9.10
CA LEU A 67 -6.96 3.23 -10.39
C LEU A 67 -8.43 3.66 -10.46
N ALA A 68 -9.36 2.77 -10.13
CA ALA A 68 -10.79 3.08 -10.10
C ALA A 68 -11.11 4.20 -9.11
N LYS A 69 -10.49 4.19 -7.91
CA LYS A 69 -10.66 5.25 -6.92
C LYS A 69 -10.23 6.62 -7.48
N TRP A 70 -9.01 6.70 -8.00
CA TRP A 70 -8.46 7.96 -8.52
C TRP A 70 -9.21 8.45 -9.76
N PHE A 71 -9.60 7.56 -10.67
CA PHE A 71 -10.43 7.93 -11.81
C PHE A 71 -11.77 8.52 -11.37
N ARG A 72 -12.41 7.95 -10.34
CA ARG A 72 -13.67 8.46 -9.79
C ARG A 72 -13.49 9.83 -9.16
N GLU A 73 -12.45 10.02 -8.35
CA GLU A 73 -12.15 11.32 -7.71
C GLU A 73 -11.84 12.40 -8.76
N LEU A 74 -11.01 12.10 -9.76
CA LEU A 74 -10.67 13.04 -10.83
C LEU A 74 -11.87 13.39 -11.73
N SER A 75 -12.73 12.42 -12.01
CA SER A 75 -13.95 12.65 -12.78
C SER A 75 -14.97 13.49 -12.01
N ALA A 76 -15.03 13.32 -10.69
CA ALA A 76 -15.91 14.10 -9.81
C ALA A 76 -15.48 15.57 -9.71
N VAL A 77 -14.16 15.86 -9.69
CA VAL A 77 -13.62 17.23 -9.69
C VAL A 77 -13.84 17.95 -11.03
N ARG A 78 -13.97 17.19 -12.13
CA ARG A 78 -14.14 17.77 -13.48
C ARG A 78 -15.58 18.20 -13.79
N ARG A 79 -16.58 17.72 -13.03
CA ARG A 79 -17.97 18.20 -13.13
C ARG A 79 -18.17 19.41 -12.23
#